data_AF-A0A517PU11-F1
#
_entry.id   AF-A0A517PU11-F1
#
_cell.length_a   1.000
_cell.length_b   1.000
_cell.length_c   1.000
_cell.angle_alpha   90.00
_cell.angle_beta   90.00
_cell.angle_gamma   90.00
#
_symmetry.space_group_name_H-M   'P 1'
#
loop_
_entity.id
_entity.type
_entity.pdbx_description
1 polymer ?
#
loop_
_entity_poly.entity_id
_entity_poly.type
_entity_poly.pdbx_seq_one_letter_code
_entity_poly.pdbx_strand_id
1 'polypeptide(L)'
;MRKMMNVKVALMFGLAIAGLTLICGEKQVEARPNFKKIWAETYPNSKMLIDKKCGICHPGKTKKEKSAYGQAVGKGLSKRKETDKDKIVKALKDAEKMPSPTEGKTFGDYIEKDELPPVGDVKE
;
A
#
# COMPACT_ATOMS: atom_id res chain seq x y z
N MET A 1 -36.04 50.60 25.42
CA MET A 1 -34.67 50.05 25.23
C MET A 1 -34.62 48.54 25.52
N ARG A 2 -35.40 47.70 24.82
CA ARG A 2 -35.41 46.22 25.02
C ARG A 2 -35.12 45.40 23.75
N LYS A 3 -35.08 46.03 22.57
CA LYS A 3 -34.82 45.36 21.29
C LYS A 3 -33.32 45.21 20.94
N MET A 4 -32.44 46.03 21.51
CA MET A 4 -31.00 46.03 21.18
C MET A 4 -30.16 45.00 21.94
N MET A 5 -30.63 44.51 23.11
CA MET A 5 -29.91 43.49 23.89
C MET A 5 -30.00 42.09 23.27
N ASN A 6 -31.08 41.78 22.55
CA ASN A 6 -31.29 40.46 21.96
C ASN A 6 -30.48 40.26 20.67
N VAL A 7 -30.15 41.34 19.94
CA VAL A 7 -29.36 41.27 18.70
C VAL A 7 -27.87 41.08 19.00
N LYS A 8 -27.34 41.73 20.06
CA LYS A 8 -25.93 41.59 20.47
C LYS A 8 -25.61 40.19 21.05
N VAL A 9 -26.55 39.60 21.78
CA VAL A 9 -26.41 38.23 22.32
C VAL A 9 -26.52 37.19 21.21
N ALA A 10 -27.42 37.38 20.23
CA ALA A 10 -27.51 36.52 19.06
C ALA A 10 -26.26 36.59 18.16
N LEU A 11 -25.65 37.77 18.00
CA LEU A 11 -24.44 37.94 17.21
C LEU A 11 -23.20 37.30 17.88
N MET A 12 -23.12 37.36 19.22
CA MET A 12 -22.03 36.74 20.00
C MET A 12 -22.14 35.22 20.09
N PHE A 13 -23.35 34.65 20.09
CA PHE A 13 -23.54 33.19 20.00
C PHE A 13 -23.32 32.65 18.57
N GLY A 14 -23.65 33.44 17.54
CA GLY A 14 -23.38 33.07 16.13
C GLY A 14 -21.88 32.98 15.81
N LEU A 15 -21.06 33.88 16.36
CA LEU A 15 -19.61 33.84 16.17
C LEU A 15 -18.92 32.71 16.94
N ALA A 16 -19.42 32.33 18.12
CA ALA A 16 -18.85 31.25 18.92
C ALA A 16 -19.08 29.85 18.31
N ILE A 17 -20.20 29.65 17.59
CA ILE A 17 -20.52 28.37 16.93
C ILE A 17 -19.77 28.22 15.59
N ALA A 18 -19.44 29.32 14.92
CA ALA A 18 -18.63 29.31 13.69
C ALA A 18 -17.13 29.07 13.95
N GLY A 19 -16.63 29.31 15.17
CA GLY A 19 -15.22 29.11 15.53
C GLY A 19 -14.85 27.68 15.95
N LEU A 20 -15.82 26.85 16.36
CA LEU A 20 -15.54 25.54 16.98
C LEU A 20 -15.48 24.37 15.98
N THR A 21 -15.82 24.59 14.70
CA THR A 21 -15.84 23.52 13.68
C THR A 21 -14.50 23.29 12.96
N LEU A 22 -13.46 24.10 13.25
CA LEU A 22 -12.16 24.05 12.57
C LEU A 22 -11.08 23.19 13.27
N ILE A 23 -11.43 22.39 14.28
CA ILE A 23 -10.47 21.47 14.96
C ILE A 23 -10.71 20.01 14.53
N CYS A 24 -11.38 19.78 13.40
CA CYS A 24 -11.27 18.49 12.72
C CYS A 24 -9.87 18.42 12.09
N GLY A 25 -8.88 18.07 12.91
CA GLY A 25 -7.50 17.89 12.50
C GLY A 25 -7.46 17.10 11.20
N GLU A 26 -6.80 17.67 10.20
CA GLU A 26 -6.54 17.03 8.93
C GLU A 26 -5.91 15.67 9.24
N LYS A 27 -6.70 14.59 9.18
CA LYS A 27 -6.12 13.26 9.13
C LYS A 27 -5.38 13.23 7.82
N GLN A 28 -4.09 13.53 7.88
CA GLN A 28 -3.15 13.45 6.79
C GLN A 28 -3.44 12.12 6.09
N VAL A 29 -4.07 12.17 4.92
CA VAL A 29 -4.34 10.98 4.12
C VAL A 29 -2.96 10.46 3.73
N GLU A 30 -2.44 9.54 4.52
CA GLU A 30 -1.15 8.90 4.24
C GLU A 30 -1.26 8.27 2.85
N ALA A 31 -0.47 8.78 1.91
CA ALA A 31 -0.47 8.33 0.54
C ALA A 31 -0.28 6.81 0.51
N ARG A 32 -1.24 6.11 -0.11
CA ARG A 32 -1.22 4.65 -0.17
C ARG A 32 -0.13 4.20 -1.15
N PRO A 33 0.72 3.22 -0.78
CA PRO A 33 1.70 2.65 -1.70
C PRO A 33 1.08 2.18 -3.02
N ASN A 34 1.72 2.51 -4.15
CA ASN A 34 1.23 2.18 -5.48
C ASN A 34 1.86 0.91 -6.07
N PHE A 35 1.99 -0.14 -5.26
CA PHE A 35 2.66 -1.39 -5.65
C PHE A 35 2.11 -1.99 -6.94
N LYS A 36 0.78 -2.01 -7.12
CA LYS A 36 0.16 -2.60 -8.32
C LYS A 36 0.64 -1.90 -9.60
N LYS A 37 0.65 -0.57 -9.62
CA LYS A 37 1.09 0.19 -10.80
C LYS A 37 2.58 0.00 -11.05
N ILE A 38 3.40 0.11 -9.99
CA ILE A 38 4.86 -0.02 -10.12
C ILE A 38 5.22 -1.44 -10.59
N TRP A 39 4.53 -2.46 -10.09
CA TRP A 39 4.70 -3.83 -10.56
C TRP A 39 4.36 -3.94 -12.06
N ALA A 40 3.24 -3.38 -12.51
CA ALA A 40 2.88 -3.35 -13.94
C ALA A 40 3.96 -2.69 -14.80
N GLU A 41 4.51 -1.57 -14.32
CA GLU A 41 5.59 -0.85 -15.02
C GLU A 41 6.91 -1.62 -15.01
N THR A 42 7.17 -2.41 -13.97
CA THR A 42 8.38 -3.24 -13.84
C THR A 42 8.32 -4.47 -14.74
N TYR A 43 7.11 -5.03 -14.94
CA TYR A 43 6.88 -6.23 -15.77
C TYR A 43 5.76 -5.98 -16.79
N PRO A 44 5.98 -5.11 -17.80
CA PRO A 44 4.92 -4.65 -18.71
C PRO A 44 4.28 -5.74 -19.56
N ASN A 45 4.99 -6.86 -19.77
CA ASN A 45 4.53 -7.99 -20.58
C ASN A 45 3.90 -9.13 -19.76
N SER A 46 3.86 -9.00 -18.44
CA SER A 46 3.34 -10.06 -17.58
C SER A 46 1.81 -10.05 -17.53
N LYS A 47 1.20 -11.22 -17.72
CA LYS A 47 -0.25 -11.42 -17.59
C LYS A 47 -0.65 -11.68 -16.13
N MET A 48 0.29 -12.01 -15.25
CA MET A 48 0.00 -12.23 -13.82
C MET A 48 -0.83 -11.10 -13.18
N LEU A 49 -0.60 -9.84 -13.56
CA LEU A 49 -1.34 -8.71 -13.00
C LEU A 49 -2.81 -8.67 -13.44
N ILE A 50 -3.11 -9.20 -14.63
CA ILE A 50 -4.48 -9.33 -15.16
C ILE A 50 -5.24 -10.32 -14.29
N ASP A 51 -4.64 -11.49 -14.07
CA ASP A 51 -5.28 -12.63 -13.41
C ASP A 51 -5.30 -12.50 -11.89
N LYS A 52 -4.20 -12.04 -11.31
CA LYS A 52 -3.96 -12.10 -9.85
C LYS A 52 -4.04 -10.74 -9.20
N LYS A 53 -3.70 -9.64 -9.90
CA LYS A 53 -3.75 -8.26 -9.36
C LYS A 53 -2.96 -8.17 -8.05
N CYS A 54 -3.63 -7.98 -6.92
CA CYS A 54 -3.02 -7.97 -5.58
C CYS A 54 -2.56 -9.36 -5.11
N GLY A 55 -3.10 -10.42 -5.72
CA GLY A 55 -2.86 -11.83 -5.42
C GLY A 55 -1.43 -12.30 -5.62
N ILE A 56 -0.63 -11.57 -6.40
CA ILE A 56 0.81 -11.85 -6.60
C ILE A 56 1.54 -11.79 -5.24
N CYS A 57 1.22 -10.78 -4.42
CA CYS A 57 1.80 -10.61 -3.10
C CYS A 57 0.86 -11.06 -1.98
N HIS A 58 -0.46 -11.02 -2.20
CA HIS A 58 -1.50 -11.30 -1.22
C HIS A 58 -2.45 -12.39 -1.71
N PRO A 59 -2.04 -13.67 -1.70
CA PRO A 59 -2.81 -14.77 -2.29
C PRO A 59 -4.09 -15.10 -1.51
N GLY A 60 -4.17 -14.67 -0.25
CA GLY A 60 -5.30 -14.93 0.64
C GLY A 60 -6.47 -13.95 0.47
N LYS A 61 -7.44 -14.07 1.38
CA LYS A 61 -8.63 -13.19 1.40
C LYS A 61 -8.33 -11.82 1.99
N THR A 62 -7.23 -11.69 2.73
CA THR A 62 -6.84 -10.46 3.41
C THR A 62 -5.46 -9.97 2.96
N LYS A 63 -5.23 -8.65 3.08
CA LYS A 63 -3.90 -8.04 2.81
C LYS A 63 -2.82 -8.42 3.83
N LYS A 64 -3.18 -9.13 4.90
CA LYS A 64 -2.22 -9.60 5.92
C LYS A 64 -1.56 -10.90 5.49
N GLU A 65 -2.28 -11.72 4.73
CA GLU A 65 -1.76 -12.93 4.13
C GLU A 65 -0.81 -12.53 3.00
N LYS A 66 0.45 -12.92 3.13
CA LYS A 66 1.51 -12.59 2.16
C LYS A 66 2.10 -13.89 1.61
N SER A 67 2.24 -13.96 0.29
CA SER A 67 3.04 -15.02 -0.36
C SER A 67 4.51 -14.92 0.09
N ALA A 68 5.27 -15.99 -0.11
CA ALA A 68 6.73 -15.98 0.11
C ALA A 68 7.38 -14.78 -0.59
N TYR A 69 7.00 -14.56 -1.85
CA TYR A 69 7.41 -13.41 -2.65
C TYR A 69 6.98 -12.07 -2.03
N GLY A 70 5.71 -11.94 -1.62
CA GLY A 70 5.21 -10.72 -0.97
C GLY A 70 5.91 -10.41 0.36
N GLN A 71 6.35 -11.43 1.10
CA GLN A 71 7.18 -11.28 2.29
C GLN A 71 8.59 -10.84 1.93
N ALA A 72 9.20 -11.46 0.92
CA ALA A 72 10.49 -11.12 0.35
C ALA A 72 10.58 -9.65 -0.08
N VAL A 73 9.61 -9.19 -0.88
CA VAL A 73 9.49 -7.77 -1.26
C VAL A 73 9.37 -6.90 -0.02
N GLY A 74 8.55 -7.32 0.96
CA GLY A 74 8.38 -6.62 2.23
C GLY A 74 9.67 -6.43 3.04
N LYS A 75 10.58 -7.40 3.02
CA LYS A 75 11.89 -7.33 3.70
C LYS A 75 12.82 -6.29 3.06
N GLY A 76 12.68 -6.04 1.75
CA GLY A 76 13.47 -5.05 1.02
C GLY A 76 13.00 -3.60 1.19
N LEU A 77 11.87 -3.36 1.86
CA LEU A 77 11.30 -2.02 2.04
C LEU A 77 11.75 -1.40 3.37
N SER A 78 12.16 -0.13 3.33
CA SER A 78 12.56 0.62 4.53
C SER A 78 11.40 1.00 5.47
N LYS A 79 10.15 0.99 4.98
CA LYS A 79 8.97 1.33 5.77
C LYS A 79 7.72 0.62 5.27
N ARG A 80 6.74 0.46 6.18
CA ARG A 80 5.47 -0.23 5.90
C ARG A 80 4.67 0.39 4.74
N LYS A 81 4.67 1.72 4.65
CA LYS A 81 3.95 2.47 3.61
C LYS A 81 4.96 3.14 2.68
N GLU A 82 5.82 2.34 2.06
CA GLU A 82 6.76 2.87 1.07
C GLU A 82 6.00 3.40 -0.15
N THR A 83 6.35 4.60 -0.59
CA THR A 83 5.73 5.28 -1.74
C THR A 83 6.77 5.67 -2.79
N ASP A 84 8.05 5.60 -2.43
CA ASP A 84 9.18 5.81 -3.33
C ASP A 84 9.23 4.70 -4.38
N LYS A 85 9.09 5.09 -5.65
CA LYS A 85 9.06 4.16 -6.77
C LYS A 85 10.35 3.36 -6.88
N ASP A 86 11.50 4.01 -6.75
CA ASP A 86 12.80 3.37 -6.97
C ASP A 86 13.10 2.36 -5.87
N LYS A 87 12.72 2.67 -4.62
CA LYS A 87 12.81 1.70 -3.52
C LYS A 87 11.90 0.50 -3.72
N ILE A 88 10.69 0.71 -4.22
CA ILE A 88 9.76 -0.39 -4.51
C ILE A 88 10.30 -1.26 -5.66
N VAL A 89 10.76 -0.66 -6.75
CA VAL A 89 11.38 -1.39 -7.87
C VAL A 89 12.60 -2.18 -7.40
N LYS A 90 13.45 -1.57 -6.59
CA LYS A 90 14.61 -2.26 -6.01
C LYS A 90 14.17 -3.46 -5.18
N ALA A 91 13.19 -3.31 -4.29
CA ALA A 91 12.70 -4.40 -3.46
C ALA A 91 12.08 -5.55 -4.29
N LEU A 92 11.40 -5.24 -5.41
CA LEU A 92 10.91 -6.24 -6.35
C LEU A 92 12.06 -7.01 -7.02
N LYS A 93 13.07 -6.28 -7.51
CA LYS A 93 14.25 -6.85 -8.19
C LYS A 93 15.18 -7.63 -7.27
N ASP A 94 15.33 -7.19 -6.03
CA ASP A 94 16.05 -7.95 -5.01
C ASP A 94 15.27 -9.22 -4.64
N ALA A 95 13.94 -9.14 -4.58
CA ALA A 95 13.10 -10.30 -4.33
C ALA A 95 13.18 -11.34 -5.45
N GLU A 96 13.25 -10.96 -6.73
CA GLU A 96 13.48 -11.90 -7.83
C GLU A 96 14.71 -12.80 -7.61
N LYS A 97 15.77 -12.26 -7.00
CA LYS A 97 17.04 -12.98 -6.79
C LYS A 97 17.01 -13.93 -5.59
N MET A 98 15.99 -13.84 -4.73
CA MET A 98 15.89 -14.68 -3.55
C MET A 98 15.37 -16.08 -3.90
N PRO A 99 15.79 -17.10 -3.14
CA PRO A 99 15.27 -18.45 -3.29
C PRO A 99 13.77 -18.49 -3.07
N SER A 100 13.10 -19.32 -3.85
CA SER A 100 11.68 -19.63 -3.71
C SER A 100 11.49 -20.83 -2.75
N PRO A 101 10.25 -21.09 -2.29
CA PRO A 101 9.91 -22.34 -1.61
C PRO A 101 10.21 -23.63 -2.39
N THR A 102 10.43 -23.54 -3.71
CA THR A 102 10.84 -24.68 -4.52
C THR A 102 12.36 -24.71 -4.61
N GLU A 103 12.94 -25.85 -4.22
CA GLU A 103 14.38 -26.07 -4.18
C GLU A 103 15.04 -25.79 -5.53
N GLY A 104 16.19 -25.11 -5.50
CA GLY A 104 16.97 -24.77 -6.69
C GLY A 104 16.34 -23.70 -7.59
N LYS A 105 15.21 -23.09 -7.21
CA LYS A 105 14.56 -22.01 -7.96
C LYS A 105 14.48 -20.74 -7.15
N THR A 106 14.64 -19.61 -7.84
CA THR A 106 14.41 -18.26 -7.34
C THR A 106 12.98 -17.80 -7.61
N PHE A 107 12.57 -16.69 -7.01
CA PHE A 107 11.30 -16.04 -7.38
C PHE A 107 11.33 -15.51 -8.82
N GLY A 108 12.48 -15.07 -9.31
CA GLY A 108 12.71 -14.61 -10.68
C GLY A 108 12.37 -15.68 -11.71
N ASP A 109 12.73 -16.95 -11.46
CA ASP A 109 12.44 -18.06 -12.37
C ASP A 109 10.94 -18.25 -12.68
N TYR A 110 10.06 -17.87 -11.74
CA TYR A 110 8.61 -17.89 -11.94
C TYR A 110 8.14 -16.62 -12.65
N ILE A 111 8.65 -15.46 -12.24
CA ILE A 111 8.27 -14.17 -12.82
C ILE A 111 8.65 -14.10 -14.31
N GLU A 112 9.81 -14.60 -14.68
CA GLU A 112 10.27 -14.70 -16.08
C GLU A 112 9.37 -15.61 -16.92
N LYS A 113 8.80 -16.66 -16.31
CA LYS A 113 7.86 -17.59 -16.95
C LYS A 113 6.42 -17.09 -16.93
N ASP A 114 6.17 -15.88 -16.41
CA ASP A 114 4.83 -15.34 -16.17
C ASP A 114 3.96 -16.25 -15.26
N GLU A 115 4.62 -16.99 -14.37
CA GLU A 115 4.01 -17.89 -13.39
C GLU A 115 4.00 -17.28 -12.00
N LEU A 116 2.98 -17.60 -11.21
CA LEU A 116 2.95 -17.22 -9.80
C LEU A 116 4.04 -17.97 -9.03
N PRO A 117 4.86 -17.26 -8.25
CA PRO A 117 5.70 -17.91 -7.26
C PRO A 117 4.87 -18.76 -6.27
N PRO A 118 5.40 -19.92 -5.84
CA PRO A 118 4.68 -20.82 -4.96
C PRO A 118 4.37 -20.17 -3.61
N VAL A 119 3.20 -20.51 -3.08
CA VAL A 119 2.74 -20.06 -1.76
C VAL A 119 3.29 -21.04 -0.73
N GLY A 120 4.18 -20.59 0.14
CA GLY A 120 4.82 -21.41 1.17
C GLY A 120 6.00 -20.68 1.80
N ASP A 121 6.67 -21.29 2.76
CA ASP A 121 7.89 -20.74 3.34
C ASP A 121 9.09 -21.10 2.47
N VAL A 122 10.04 -20.18 2.35
CA VAL A 122 11.32 -20.46 1.71
C VAL A 122 12.03 -21.47 2.60
N LYS A 123 12.30 -22.67 2.08
CA LYS A 123 13.10 -23.66 2.78
C LYS A 123 14.56 -23.19 2.69
N GLU A 124 15.16 -22.92 3.85
CA GLU A 124 16.59 -22.60 3.99
C GLU A 124 17.46 -23.80 3.61
#